data_AF-K9WA51-F1
#
_entry.id   AF-K9WA51-F1
#
_cell.length_a   1.000
_cell.length_b   1.000
_cell.length_c   1.000
_cell.angle_alpha   90.00
_cell.angle_beta   90.00
_cell.angle_gamma   90.00
#
_symmetry.space_group_name_H-M   'P 1'
#
loop_
_entity.id
_entity.type
_entity.pdbx_description
1 polymer ?
#
loop_
_entity_poly.entity_id
_entity_poly.type
_entity_poly.pdbx_seq_one_letter_code
_entity_poly.pdbx_strand_id
1 'polypeptide(L)'
;MSQNLITSGVIDPRQLPLDQIRQQVATFLNIPLNQIDRIECWQHQIWVKLVESRAKFISYRSLPLWMEQGLSAIQKCTSRPSLEQLGEILRTERDWYEEHEMPEAVQPWRDAWAKRAQHLREEDDRLQPIHAHQQAGLEWYSAWQRVLHSCRDCIGLKGLAPELQRQSKDFADLPDVMQAMQHLWQQRWQELIDAIA
;
A
#
# COMPACT_ATOMS: atom_id res chain seq x y z
N MET A 1 7.83 -24.50 -0.76
CA MET A 1 6.42 -24.57 -1.17
C MET A 1 6.08 -23.27 -1.86
N SER A 2 5.40 -23.28 -3.01
CA SER A 2 4.92 -22.07 -3.66
C SER A 2 3.89 -21.38 -2.77
N GLN A 3 4.00 -20.06 -2.60
CA GLN A 3 3.03 -19.28 -1.84
C GLN A 3 1.78 -19.03 -2.69
N ASN A 4 0.63 -19.49 -2.21
CA ASN A 4 -0.70 -19.08 -2.67
C ASN A 4 -1.36 -18.11 -1.69
N LEU A 5 -2.51 -17.55 -2.10
CA LEU A 5 -3.28 -16.56 -1.32
C LEU A 5 -3.62 -17.03 0.10
N ILE A 6 -3.74 -18.34 0.34
CA ILE A 6 -4.02 -18.87 1.67
C ILE A 6 -2.74 -19.02 2.49
N THR A 7 -1.68 -19.62 1.92
CA THR A 7 -0.39 -19.80 2.61
C THR A 7 0.34 -18.48 2.89
N SER A 8 0.11 -17.45 2.08
CA SER A 8 0.65 -16.12 2.30
C SER A 8 -0.12 -15.32 3.35
N GLY A 9 -1.24 -15.85 3.86
CA GLY A 9 -2.11 -15.18 4.82
C GLY A 9 -2.95 -14.04 4.23
N VAL A 10 -3.00 -13.89 2.90
CA VAL A 10 -3.83 -12.88 2.22
C VAL A 10 -5.31 -13.22 2.37
N ILE A 11 -5.66 -14.50 2.26
CA ILE A 11 -7.00 -15.03 2.50
C ILE A 11 -6.91 -16.00 3.67
N ASP A 12 -7.65 -15.72 4.75
CA ASP A 12 -7.90 -16.69 5.81
C ASP A 12 -9.31 -17.27 5.64
N PRO A 13 -9.45 -18.54 5.19
CA PRO A 13 -10.76 -19.13 4.96
C PRO A 13 -11.65 -19.21 6.20
N ARG A 14 -11.07 -19.16 7.40
CA ARG A 14 -11.81 -19.19 8.67
C ARG A 14 -12.49 -17.86 9.00
N GLN A 15 -12.08 -16.78 8.34
CA GLN A 15 -12.66 -15.45 8.49
C GLN A 15 -13.80 -15.20 7.49
N LEU A 16 -14.02 -16.11 6.55
CA LEU A 16 -15.06 -15.98 5.55
C LEU A 16 -16.45 -16.32 6.14
N PRO A 17 -17.52 -15.63 5.72
CA PRO A 17 -18.87 -15.93 6.21
C PRO A 17 -19.30 -17.36 5.85
N LEU A 18 -19.54 -18.19 6.88
CA LEU A 18 -19.91 -19.60 6.69
C LEU A 18 -21.21 -19.77 5.90
N ASP A 19 -22.18 -18.86 6.04
CA ASP A 19 -23.44 -18.91 5.29
C ASP A 19 -23.22 -18.70 3.79
N GLN A 20 -22.33 -17.78 3.42
CA GLN A 20 -21.96 -17.54 2.02
C GLN A 20 -21.25 -18.76 1.43
N ILE A 21 -20.29 -19.34 2.17
CA ILE A 21 -19.62 -20.58 1.78
C ILE A 21 -20.65 -21.70 1.58
N ARG A 22 -21.57 -21.86 2.52
CA ARG A 22 -22.60 -22.90 2.50
C ARG A 22 -23.50 -22.79 1.27
N GLN A 23 -23.91 -21.58 0.91
CA GLN A 23 -24.67 -21.32 -0.31
C GLN A 23 -23.88 -21.69 -1.56
N GLN A 24 -22.65 -21.22 -1.69
CA GLN A 24 -21.82 -21.52 -2.86
C GLN A 24 -21.48 -23.00 -2.98
N VAL A 25 -21.23 -23.69 -1.87
CA VAL A 25 -21.03 -25.14 -1.82
C VAL A 25 -22.28 -25.89 -2.30
N ALA A 26 -23.47 -25.51 -1.83
CA ALA A 26 -24.72 -26.12 -2.25
C ALA A 26 -24.94 -25.96 -3.76
N THR A 27 -24.72 -24.75 -4.28
CA THR A 27 -24.78 -24.47 -5.73
C THR A 27 -23.75 -25.28 -6.50
N PHE A 28 -22.49 -25.33 -6.05
CA PHE A 28 -21.41 -26.06 -6.71
C PHE A 28 -21.69 -27.57 -6.78
N LEU A 29 -22.20 -28.15 -5.68
CA LEU A 29 -22.57 -29.56 -5.64
C LEU A 29 -23.93 -29.87 -6.30
N ASN A 30 -24.67 -28.85 -6.72
CA ASN A 30 -26.04 -28.94 -7.22
C ASN A 30 -26.98 -29.69 -6.25
N ILE A 31 -26.97 -29.30 -4.98
CA ILE A 31 -27.81 -29.87 -3.92
C ILE A 31 -28.59 -28.80 -3.15
N PRO A 32 -29.73 -29.16 -2.55
CA PRO A 32 -30.42 -28.29 -1.60
C PRO A 32 -29.59 -28.00 -0.33
N LEU A 33 -29.74 -26.81 0.24
CA LEU A 33 -29.03 -26.36 1.45
C LEU A 33 -29.25 -27.25 2.69
N ASN A 34 -30.42 -27.90 2.78
CA ASN A 34 -30.78 -28.79 3.88
C ASN A 34 -30.08 -30.17 3.78
N GLN A 35 -29.47 -30.50 2.63
CA GLN A 35 -28.65 -31.72 2.51
C GLN A 35 -27.24 -31.55 3.07
N ILE A 36 -26.83 -30.32 3.33
CA ILE A 36 -25.58 -30.03 4.04
C ILE A 36 -25.85 -30.15 5.53
N ASP A 37 -25.16 -31.06 6.21
CA ASP A 37 -25.23 -31.19 7.66
C ASP A 37 -24.24 -30.19 8.31
N ARG A 38 -22.97 -30.27 7.91
CA ARG A 38 -21.88 -29.48 8.49
C ARG A 38 -20.86 -29.05 7.45
N ILE A 39 -20.25 -27.89 7.66
CA ILE A 39 -19.14 -27.36 6.85
C ILE A 39 -17.98 -26.98 7.77
N GLU A 40 -16.77 -27.29 7.34
CA GLU A 40 -15.53 -26.85 7.97
C GLU A 40 -14.57 -26.27 6.95
N CYS A 41 -13.97 -25.13 7.29
CA CYS A 41 -12.98 -24.46 6.47
C CYS A 41 -11.58 -24.89 6.89
N TRP A 42 -10.90 -25.66 6.06
CA TRP A 42 -9.51 -26.05 6.28
C TRP A 42 -8.57 -25.22 5.39
N GLN A 43 -7.26 -25.38 5.55
CA GLN A 43 -6.29 -24.48 4.91
C GLN A 43 -6.35 -24.45 3.38
N HIS A 44 -6.71 -25.55 2.69
CA HIS A 44 -6.77 -25.57 1.22
C HIS A 44 -8.10 -26.12 0.68
N GLN A 45 -8.98 -26.55 1.56
CA GLN A 45 -10.18 -27.28 1.20
C GLN A 45 -11.28 -27.04 2.21
N ILE A 46 -12.50 -27.16 1.72
CA ILE A 46 -13.73 -27.13 2.51
C ILE A 46 -14.16 -28.58 2.70
N TRP A 47 -14.30 -29.00 3.95
CA TRP A 47 -14.91 -30.27 4.28
C TRP A 47 -16.42 -30.09 4.45
N VAL A 48 -17.20 -30.93 3.79
CA VAL A 48 -18.66 -30.83 3.76
C VAL A 48 -19.27 -32.17 4.14
N LYS A 49 -19.95 -32.24 5.28
CA LYS A 49 -20.78 -33.39 5.65
C LYS A 49 -22.16 -33.24 5.05
N LEU A 50 -22.62 -34.31 4.41
CA LEU A 50 -23.97 -34.44 3.89
C LEU A 50 -24.82 -35.32 4.82
N VAL A 51 -26.11 -35.01 4.94
CA VAL A 51 -27.04 -35.67 5.88
C VAL A 51 -27.09 -37.18 5.66
N GLU A 52 -27.35 -37.63 4.43
CA GLU A 52 -27.53 -39.06 4.10
C GLU A 52 -26.36 -39.62 3.29
N SER A 53 -25.22 -38.94 3.28
CA SER A 53 -24.09 -39.31 2.42
C SER A 53 -22.74 -39.13 3.10
N ARG A 54 -21.69 -39.56 2.40
CA ARG A 54 -20.31 -39.38 2.82
C ARG A 54 -19.93 -37.90 2.74
N ALA A 55 -18.91 -37.53 3.51
CA ALA A 55 -18.36 -36.19 3.40
C ALA A 55 -17.64 -35.99 2.05
N LYS A 56 -17.62 -34.75 1.57
CA LYS A 56 -16.89 -34.33 0.37
C LYS A 56 -15.85 -33.28 0.73
N PHE A 57 -14.78 -33.23 -0.05
CA PHE A 57 -13.79 -32.17 -0.02
C PHE A 57 -13.96 -31.31 -1.27
N ILE A 58 -13.99 -30.00 -1.09
CA ILE A 58 -14.14 -29.01 -2.16
C ILE A 58 -12.97 -28.05 -2.09
N SER A 59 -12.33 -27.78 -3.23
CA SER A 59 -11.30 -26.74 -3.33
C SER A 59 -11.92 -25.35 -3.25
N TYR A 60 -11.30 -24.42 -2.52
CA TYR A 60 -11.73 -23.02 -2.54
C TYR A 60 -11.73 -22.43 -3.96
N ARG A 61 -10.78 -22.86 -4.81
CA ARG A 61 -10.65 -22.39 -6.21
C ARG A 61 -11.89 -22.66 -7.07
N SER A 62 -12.73 -23.60 -6.66
CA SER A 62 -13.95 -23.96 -7.37
C SER A 62 -15.15 -23.08 -7.00
N LEU A 63 -15.03 -22.25 -5.96
CA LEU A 63 -16.11 -21.39 -5.49
C LEU A 63 -15.94 -19.96 -6.00
N PRO A 64 -17.02 -19.28 -6.45
CA PRO A 64 -16.98 -17.88 -6.88
C PRO A 64 -16.32 -16.93 -5.87
N LEU A 65 -16.48 -17.18 -4.56
CA LEU A 65 -15.88 -16.38 -3.50
C LEU A 65 -14.35 -16.28 -3.62
N TRP A 66 -13.70 -17.28 -4.20
CA TRP A 66 -12.25 -17.26 -4.40
C TRP A 66 -11.83 -16.09 -5.27
N MET A 67 -12.54 -15.91 -6.38
CA MET A 67 -12.34 -14.79 -7.29
C MET A 67 -12.62 -13.45 -6.61
N GLU A 68 -13.70 -13.37 -5.83
CA GLU A 68 -14.07 -12.18 -5.07
C GLU A 68 -12.98 -11.78 -4.06
N GLN A 69 -12.42 -12.75 -3.33
CA GLN A 69 -11.37 -12.48 -2.35
C GLN A 69 -10.07 -12.02 -3.01
N GLY A 70 -9.68 -12.63 -4.14
CA GLY A 70 -8.52 -12.17 -4.92
C GLY A 70 -8.70 -10.74 -5.45
N LEU A 71 -9.90 -10.40 -5.94
CA LEU A 71 -10.23 -9.03 -6.37
C LEU A 71 -10.15 -8.04 -5.20
N SER A 72 -10.72 -8.42 -4.05
CA SER A 72 -10.67 -7.59 -2.84
C SER A 72 -9.23 -7.35 -2.38
N ALA A 73 -8.37 -8.36 -2.43
CA ALA A 73 -6.96 -8.23 -2.09
C ALA A 73 -6.24 -7.22 -2.99
N ILE A 74 -6.45 -7.30 -4.32
CA ILE A 74 -5.88 -6.36 -5.29
C ILE A 74 -6.34 -4.94 -5.00
N GLN A 75 -7.63 -4.74 -4.76
CA GLN A 75 -8.20 -3.40 -4.51
C GLN A 75 -7.69 -2.77 -3.21
N LYS A 76 -7.35 -3.59 -2.21
CA LYS A 76 -6.84 -3.12 -0.91
C LYS A 76 -5.36 -2.72 -0.93
N CYS A 77 -4.59 -3.11 -1.94
CA CYS A 77 -3.19 -2.69 -2.03
C CYS A 77 -3.09 -1.16 -2.14
N THR A 78 -2.36 -0.51 -1.25
CA THR A 78 -2.23 0.96 -1.18
C THR A 78 -0.90 1.49 -1.72
N SER A 79 0.04 0.59 -2.04
CA SER A 79 1.37 0.95 -2.52
C SER A 79 1.86 -0.01 -3.58
N ARG A 80 2.72 0.45 -4.49
CA ARG A 80 3.32 -0.40 -5.53
C ARG A 80 4.02 -1.64 -4.96
N PRO A 81 4.83 -1.56 -3.88
CA PRO A 81 5.47 -2.75 -3.30
C PRO A 81 4.46 -3.77 -2.77
N SER A 82 3.38 -3.32 -2.10
CA SER A 82 2.33 -4.22 -1.61
C SER A 82 1.56 -4.88 -2.75
N LEU A 83 1.34 -4.13 -3.83
CA LEU A 83 0.76 -4.65 -5.04
C LEU A 83 1.70 -5.72 -5.57
N GLU A 84 2.93 -5.40 -5.97
CA GLU A 84 3.95 -6.33 -6.51
C GLU A 84 4.08 -7.64 -5.71
N GLN A 85 4.13 -7.57 -4.38
CA GLN A 85 4.14 -8.76 -3.53
C GLN A 85 2.91 -9.65 -3.72
N LEU A 86 1.71 -9.06 -3.76
CA LEU A 86 0.49 -9.80 -4.08
C LEU A 86 0.55 -10.40 -5.50
N GLY A 87 1.19 -9.71 -6.43
CA GLY A 87 1.43 -10.22 -7.80
C GLY A 87 2.31 -11.47 -7.83
N GLU A 88 3.31 -11.58 -6.94
CA GLU A 88 4.10 -12.82 -6.74
C GLU A 88 3.22 -13.98 -6.32
N ILE A 89 2.31 -13.74 -5.39
CA ILE A 89 1.39 -14.75 -4.87
C ILE A 89 0.35 -15.16 -5.93
N LEU A 90 -0.23 -14.19 -6.63
CA LEU A 90 -1.24 -14.42 -7.67
C LEU A 90 -0.68 -15.17 -8.89
N ARG A 91 0.64 -15.14 -9.13
CA ARG A 91 1.25 -15.96 -10.18
C ARG A 91 1.04 -17.45 -9.95
N THR A 92 1.22 -17.93 -8.71
CA THR A 92 0.94 -19.33 -8.36
C THR A 92 -0.49 -19.73 -8.73
N GLU A 93 -1.45 -18.83 -8.51
CA GLU A 93 -2.85 -19.09 -8.82
C GLU A 93 -3.11 -19.07 -10.32
N ARG A 94 -2.58 -18.07 -11.02
CA ARG A 94 -2.65 -17.99 -12.48
C ARG A 94 -2.11 -19.27 -13.13
N ASP A 95 -0.94 -19.73 -12.67
CA ASP A 95 -0.29 -20.92 -13.21
C ASP A 95 -1.16 -22.15 -12.97
N TRP A 96 -1.78 -22.28 -11.79
CA TRP A 96 -2.76 -23.34 -11.52
C TRP A 96 -3.94 -23.31 -12.49
N TYR A 97 -4.56 -22.16 -12.74
CA TYR A 97 -5.69 -22.05 -13.68
C TYR A 97 -5.27 -22.29 -15.13
N GLU A 98 -4.05 -21.94 -15.51
CA GLU A 98 -3.48 -22.20 -16.82
C GLU A 98 -3.24 -23.70 -17.04
N GLU A 99 -2.65 -24.39 -16.05
CA GLU A 99 -2.45 -25.85 -16.05
C GLU A 99 -3.77 -26.64 -16.09
N HIS A 100 -4.88 -26.05 -15.63
CA HIS A 100 -6.20 -26.68 -15.62
C HIS A 100 -7.10 -26.20 -16.77
N GLU A 101 -6.53 -25.62 -17.82
CA GLU A 101 -7.25 -25.20 -19.04
C GLU A 101 -8.37 -24.17 -18.77
N MET A 102 -8.22 -23.36 -17.73
CA MET A 102 -9.18 -22.32 -17.32
C MET A 102 -8.54 -20.92 -17.22
N PRO A 103 -7.74 -20.46 -18.19
CA PRO A 103 -7.04 -19.16 -18.11
C PRO A 103 -8.01 -17.98 -18.02
N GLU A 104 -9.19 -18.10 -18.63
CA GLU A 104 -10.25 -17.09 -18.64
C GLU A 104 -10.75 -16.77 -17.22
N ALA A 105 -10.72 -17.76 -16.33
CA ALA A 105 -11.28 -17.64 -14.99
C ALA A 105 -10.57 -16.57 -14.15
N VAL A 106 -9.27 -16.35 -14.39
CA VAL A 106 -8.45 -15.36 -13.69
C VAL A 106 -8.32 -14.03 -14.44
N GLN A 107 -8.98 -13.87 -15.60
CA GLN A 107 -8.96 -12.61 -16.34
C GLN A 107 -9.43 -11.40 -15.50
N PRO A 108 -10.48 -11.50 -14.65
CA PRO A 108 -10.88 -10.40 -13.79
C PRO A 108 -9.77 -9.92 -12.85
N TRP A 109 -8.91 -10.82 -12.37
CA TRP A 109 -7.76 -10.45 -11.56
C TRP A 109 -6.71 -9.69 -12.37
N ARG A 110 -6.44 -10.11 -13.61
CA ARG A 110 -5.50 -9.42 -14.51
C ARG A 110 -5.95 -7.98 -14.79
N ASP A 111 -7.24 -7.81 -15.06
CA ASP A 111 -7.82 -6.49 -15.35
C ASP A 111 -7.80 -5.59 -14.11
N ALA A 112 -8.22 -6.12 -12.96
CA ALA A 112 -8.20 -5.40 -11.69
C ALA A 112 -6.76 -5.00 -11.30
N TRP A 113 -5.80 -5.88 -11.53
CA TRP A 113 -4.40 -5.63 -11.28
C TRP A 113 -3.85 -4.51 -12.16
N ALA A 114 -4.07 -4.58 -13.47
CA ALA A 114 -3.63 -3.56 -14.42
C ALA A 114 -4.19 -2.19 -14.04
N LYS A 115 -5.50 -2.13 -13.72
CA LYS A 115 -6.16 -0.91 -13.27
C LYS A 115 -5.55 -0.37 -11.97
N ARG A 116 -5.30 -1.23 -10.98
CA ARG A 116 -4.72 -0.80 -9.70
C ARG A 116 -3.27 -0.35 -9.85
N ALA A 117 -2.48 -1.06 -10.65
CA ALA A 117 -1.09 -0.69 -10.93
C ALA A 117 -0.98 0.68 -11.62
N GLN A 118 -1.87 0.95 -12.58
CA GLN A 118 -1.96 2.25 -13.23
C GLN A 118 -2.32 3.35 -12.22
N HIS A 119 -3.36 3.15 -11.42
CA HIS A 119 -3.78 4.12 -10.41
C HIS A 119 -2.66 4.47 -9.42
N LEU A 120 -1.97 3.45 -8.89
CA LEU A 120 -0.86 3.67 -7.95
C LEU A 120 0.30 4.41 -8.60
N ARG A 121 0.57 4.15 -9.88
CA ARG A 121 1.60 4.89 -10.63
C ARG A 121 1.21 6.36 -10.79
N GLU A 122 -0.03 6.63 -11.19
CA GLU A 122 -0.54 8.00 -11.34
C GLU A 122 -0.52 8.76 -10.00
N GLU A 123 -0.83 8.08 -8.90
CA GLU A 123 -0.71 8.66 -7.55
C GLU A 123 0.73 8.96 -7.17
N ASP A 124 1.66 8.03 -7.39
CA ASP A 124 3.08 8.23 -7.12
C ASP A 124 3.63 9.39 -7.94
N ASP A 125 3.34 9.44 -9.25
CA ASP A 125 3.77 10.50 -10.16
C ASP A 125 3.20 11.87 -9.73
N ARG A 126 1.97 11.91 -9.22
CA ARG A 126 1.35 13.13 -8.69
C ARG A 126 2.00 13.60 -7.39
N LEU A 127 2.39 12.69 -6.51
CA LEU A 127 2.96 13.01 -5.20
C LEU A 127 4.47 13.27 -5.27
N GLN A 128 5.16 12.71 -6.28
CA GLN A 128 6.60 12.87 -6.49
C GLN A 128 7.08 14.34 -6.47
N PRO A 129 6.48 15.29 -7.21
CA PRO A 129 6.91 16.68 -7.18
C PRO A 129 6.68 17.34 -5.82
N ILE A 130 5.62 16.97 -5.10
CA ILE A 130 5.31 17.50 -3.77
C ILE A 130 6.39 17.04 -2.77
N HIS A 131 6.72 15.74 -2.78
CA HIS A 131 7.78 15.20 -1.94
C HIS A 131 9.16 15.75 -2.30
N ALA A 132 9.45 15.91 -3.59
CA ALA A 132 10.69 16.52 -4.06
C ALA A 132 10.81 17.98 -3.60
N HIS A 133 9.71 18.74 -3.65
CA HIS A 133 9.66 20.12 -3.16
C HIS A 133 9.88 20.22 -1.65
N GLN A 134 9.18 19.38 -0.88
CA GLN A 134 9.38 19.28 0.58
C GLN A 134 10.84 18.95 0.92
N GLN A 135 11.43 17.98 0.22
CA GLN A 135 12.83 17.58 0.41
C GLN A 135 13.80 18.72 0.05
N ALA A 136 13.56 19.40 -1.07
CA ALA A 136 14.35 20.57 -1.48
C ALA A 136 14.30 21.69 -0.43
N GLY A 137 13.13 21.93 0.20
CA GLY A 137 12.99 22.87 1.31
C GLY A 137 13.83 22.49 2.54
N LEU A 138 13.87 21.20 2.90
CA LEU A 138 14.71 20.71 4.00
C LEU A 138 16.21 20.82 3.70
N GLU A 139 16.61 20.54 2.46
CA GLU A 139 17.99 20.68 2.01
C GLU A 139 18.43 22.15 1.97
N TRP A 140 17.56 23.03 1.48
CA TRP A 140 17.74 24.47 1.52
C TRP A 140 17.92 24.97 2.96
N TYR A 141 17.05 24.54 3.88
CA TYR A 141 17.19 24.85 5.30
C TYR A 141 18.55 24.41 5.86
N SER A 142 18.93 23.17 5.60
CA SER A 142 20.19 22.58 6.07
C SER A 142 21.43 23.27 5.47
N ALA A 143 21.33 23.76 4.23
CA ALA A 143 22.38 24.56 3.61
C ALA A 143 22.54 25.91 4.33
N TRP A 144 21.44 26.63 4.55
CA TRP A 144 21.46 27.91 5.25
C TRP A 144 21.92 27.79 6.70
N GLN A 145 21.57 26.72 7.41
CA GLN A 145 22.10 26.45 8.74
C GLN A 145 23.63 26.46 8.77
N ARG A 146 24.28 25.82 7.79
CA ARG A 146 25.75 25.82 7.67
C ARG A 146 26.32 27.20 7.34
N VAL A 147 25.66 27.94 6.44
CA VAL A 147 26.06 29.31 6.06
C VAL A 147 25.98 30.25 7.25
N LEU A 148 24.83 30.30 7.94
CA LEU A 148 24.59 31.20 9.06
C LEU A 148 25.50 30.88 10.25
N HIS A 149 25.77 29.60 10.51
CA HIS A 149 26.74 29.20 11.54
C HIS A 149 28.16 29.70 11.23
N SER A 150 28.53 29.80 9.95
CA SER A 150 29.84 30.28 9.52
C SER A 150 29.98 31.81 9.58
N CYS A 151 28.88 32.55 9.73
CA CYS A 151 28.92 34.00 9.93
C CYS A 151 29.53 34.35 11.28
N ARG A 152 30.49 35.29 11.26
CA ARG A 152 31.27 35.71 12.44
C ARG A 152 30.87 37.08 12.99
N ASP A 153 30.09 37.84 12.25
CA ASP A 153 29.65 39.18 12.64
C ASP A 153 28.28 39.52 12.04
N CYS A 154 27.64 40.54 12.62
CA CYS A 154 26.31 40.98 12.20
C CYS A 154 26.30 41.65 10.82
N ILE A 155 27.45 42.11 10.31
CA ILE A 155 27.55 42.76 8.99
C ILE A 155 27.44 41.71 7.89
N GLY A 156 28.23 40.63 8.00
CA GLY A 156 28.17 39.47 7.12
C GLY A 156 26.81 38.80 7.18
N LEU A 157 26.22 38.67 8.37
CA LEU A 157 24.86 38.16 8.53
C LEU A 157 23.85 39.05 7.78
N LYS A 158 23.85 40.37 7.99
CA LYS A 158 22.97 41.31 7.28
C LYS A 158 23.17 41.28 5.76
N GLY A 159 24.40 41.07 5.28
CA GLY A 159 24.71 40.93 3.86
C GLY A 159 24.05 39.73 3.18
N LEU A 160 23.70 38.68 3.94
CA LEU A 160 23.02 37.49 3.43
C LEU A 160 21.50 37.63 3.34
N ALA A 161 20.91 38.62 4.04
CA ALA A 161 19.46 38.79 4.12
C ALA A 161 18.77 38.91 2.74
N PRO A 162 19.31 39.64 1.74
CA PRO A 162 18.67 39.74 0.43
C PRO A 162 18.60 38.40 -0.31
N GLU A 163 19.66 37.59 -0.22
CA GLU A 163 19.71 36.29 -0.88
C GLU A 163 18.79 35.28 -0.18
N LEU A 164 18.78 35.29 1.16
CA LEU A 164 17.87 34.47 1.95
C LEU A 164 16.40 34.81 1.63
N GLN A 165 16.05 36.11 1.58
CA GLN A 165 14.70 36.57 1.24
C GLN A 165 14.31 36.24 -0.20
N ARG A 166 15.27 36.20 -1.13
CA ARG A 166 15.02 35.81 -2.51
C ARG A 166 14.64 34.33 -2.59
N GLN A 167 15.47 33.45 -2.02
CA GLN A 167 15.26 32.00 -2.06
C GLN A 167 14.07 31.55 -1.22
N SER A 168 13.76 32.25 -0.12
CA SER A 168 12.63 31.89 0.74
C SER A 168 11.27 31.99 0.03
N LYS A 169 11.19 32.72 -1.09
CA LYS A 169 9.96 32.80 -1.90
C LYS A 169 9.61 31.45 -2.52
N ASP A 170 10.61 30.65 -2.86
CA ASP A 170 10.42 29.35 -3.51
C ASP A 170 9.82 28.33 -2.54
N PHE A 171 9.99 28.52 -1.23
CA PHE A 171 9.50 27.62 -0.17
C PHE A 171 8.43 28.26 0.73
N ALA A 172 7.81 29.35 0.29
CA ALA A 172 6.82 30.09 1.09
C ALA A 172 5.57 29.26 1.43
N ASP A 173 5.31 28.20 0.66
CA ASP A 173 4.24 27.23 0.87
C ASP A 173 4.57 26.15 1.92
N LEU A 174 5.81 26.11 2.43
CA LEU A 174 6.29 25.17 3.44
C LEU A 174 6.42 25.87 4.81
N PRO A 175 5.34 26.00 5.61
CA PRO A 175 5.34 26.81 6.83
C PRO A 175 6.36 26.33 7.87
N ASP A 176 6.56 25.02 8.02
CA ASP A 176 7.50 24.46 8.99
C ASP A 176 8.95 24.83 8.66
N VAL A 177 9.31 24.74 7.38
CA VAL A 177 10.64 25.14 6.87
C VAL A 177 10.86 26.65 7.06
N MET A 178 9.84 27.44 6.77
CA MET A 178 9.89 28.90 6.90
C MET A 178 10.01 29.36 8.35
N GLN A 179 9.25 28.76 9.26
CA GLN A 179 9.34 29.05 10.69
C GLN A 179 10.71 28.64 11.26
N ALA A 180 11.20 27.45 10.89
CA ALA A 180 12.52 26.99 11.32
C ALA A 180 13.63 27.92 10.84
N MET A 181 13.55 28.42 9.59
CA MET A 181 14.51 29.37 9.04
C MET A 181 14.49 30.71 9.79
N GLN A 182 13.30 31.24 10.08
CA GLN A 182 13.16 32.50 10.81
C GLN A 182 13.76 32.40 12.22
N HIS A 183 13.47 31.29 12.92
CA HIS A 183 14.04 31.03 14.23
C HIS A 183 15.57 30.94 14.18
N LEU A 184 16.10 30.16 13.22
CA LEU A 184 17.54 30.01 13.02
C LEU A 184 18.25 31.34 12.77
N TRP A 185 17.66 32.21 11.95
CA TRP A 185 18.18 33.56 11.71
C TRP A 185 18.21 34.41 12.98
N GLN A 186 17.10 34.48 13.71
CA GLN A 186 16.98 35.27 14.94
C GLN A 186 17.94 34.79 16.01
N GLN A 187 18.02 33.47 16.21
CA GLN A 187 18.96 32.84 17.13
C GLN A 187 20.38 33.27 16.80
N ARG A 188 20.80 33.13 15.54
CA ARG A 188 22.18 33.44 15.17
C ARG A 188 22.51 34.93 15.28
N TRP A 189 21.53 35.79 15.00
CA TRP A 189 21.66 37.23 15.21
C TRP A 189 21.90 37.56 16.68
N GLN A 190 21.15 36.95 17.59
CA GLN A 190 21.30 37.15 19.03
C GLN A 190 22.67 36.67 19.53
N GLU A 191 23.10 35.47 19.12
CA GLU A 191 24.41 34.91 19.49
C GLU A 191 25.58 35.82 19.10
N LEU A 192 25.50 36.49 17.94
CA LEU A 192 26.54 37.40 17.48
C LEU A 192 26.53 38.75 18.22
N ILE A 193 25.35 39.24 18.62
CA ILE A 193 25.24 40.43 19.49
C ILE A 193 25.85 40.11 20.86
N ASP A 194 25.47 38.99 21.46
CA ASP A 194 25.91 38.58 22.79
C ASP A 194 27.43 38.30 22.83
N ALA A 195 28.02 37.86 21.71
CA ALA A 195 29.46 37.66 21.60
C ALA A 195 30.28 38.97 21.49
N ILE A 196 29.63 40.10 21.22
CA ILE A 196 30.25 41.43 21.10
C ILE A 196 30.06 42.25 22.39
N ALA A 197 29.06 41.93 23.21
CA ALA A 197 28.77 42.56 24.50
C ALA A 197 29.72 42.11 25.62
#